data_AF-A0A814S7R7-F1
#
_entry.id   AF-A0A814S7R7-F1
#
_cell.length_a   1.000
_cell.length_b   1.000
_cell.length_c   1.000
_cell.angle_alpha   90.00
_cell.angle_beta   90.00
_cell.angle_gamma   90.00
#
_symmetry.space_group_name_H-M   'P 1'
#
loop_
_entity.id
_entity.type
_entity.pdbx_description
1 polymer ?
#
loop_
_entity_poly.entity_id
_entity_poly.type
_entity_poly.pdbx_seq_one_letter_code
_entity_poly.pdbx_strand_id
1 'polypeptide(L)'
;MFNINLYNEQLKILSDQINFSIIGLRITGNHIADGIHVHRHFNYIIRHTIIDYFNEFIERSSINSTVSISTSKPSQSSFRSQESNTLRIKKHNEKRKLKRQQYTIKRKLYNEWNLETIKKYLDKLEIRYAHIPRYYNYTLRIQFNNQDDHDLADNKLPINIFNEKNYKTFINNESS
;
A
#
# COMPACT_ATOMS: atom_id res chain seq x y z
N MET A 1 -7.29 -31.32 -2.21
CA MET A 1 -6.34 -31.57 -1.10
C MET A 1 -5.26 -32.62 -1.41
N PHE A 2 -5.44 -33.53 -2.38
CA PHE A 2 -4.45 -34.58 -2.70
C PHE A 2 -3.08 -34.08 -3.19
N ASN A 3 -3.05 -32.93 -3.88
CA ASN A 3 -1.83 -32.41 -4.54
C ASN A 3 -0.77 -31.90 -3.54
N ILE A 4 -1.18 -31.29 -2.42
CA ILE A 4 -0.22 -30.70 -1.46
C ILE A 4 0.49 -31.76 -0.62
N ASN A 5 -0.18 -32.89 -0.33
CA ASN A 5 0.44 -33.99 0.40
C ASN A 5 1.50 -34.69 -0.46
N LEU A 6 1.18 -34.94 -1.74
CA LEU A 6 2.14 -35.50 -2.70
C LEU A 6 3.36 -34.57 -2.89
N TYR A 7 3.12 -33.25 -3.01
CA TYR A 7 4.19 -32.27 -3.07
C TYR A 7 5.08 -32.31 -1.81
N ASN A 8 4.49 -32.38 -0.62
CA ASN A 8 5.24 -32.44 0.64
C ASN A 8 6.06 -33.74 0.76
N GLU A 9 5.54 -34.88 0.29
CA GLU A 9 6.28 -36.14 0.22
C GLU A 9 7.46 -36.05 -0.74
N GLN A 10 7.27 -35.50 -1.94
CA GLN A 10 8.34 -35.28 -2.91
C GLN A 10 9.41 -34.33 -2.38
N LEU A 11 9.00 -33.26 -1.68
CA LEU A 11 9.92 -32.33 -1.04
C LEU A 11 10.77 -33.06 0.00
N LYS A 12 10.17 -33.94 0.82
CA LYS A 12 10.88 -34.75 1.82
C LYS A 12 11.89 -35.72 1.18
N ILE A 13 11.52 -36.38 0.09
CA ILE A 13 12.45 -37.23 -0.65
C ILE A 13 13.64 -36.39 -1.15
N LEU A 14 13.36 -35.20 -1.68
CA LEU A 14 14.39 -34.29 -2.18
C LEU A 14 15.31 -33.75 -1.07
N SER A 15 14.78 -33.48 0.13
CA SER A 15 15.59 -33.05 1.27
C SER A 15 16.61 -34.08 1.66
N ASP A 16 16.22 -35.36 1.65
CA ASP A 16 17.12 -36.46 1.99
C ASP A 16 18.19 -36.64 0.92
N GLN A 17 17.85 -36.43 -0.36
CA GLN A 17 18.79 -36.55 -1.48
C GLN A 17 19.82 -35.42 -1.56
N ILE A 18 19.40 -34.18 -1.29
CA ILE A 18 20.23 -32.97 -1.47
C ILE A 18 20.74 -32.42 -0.11
N ASN A 19 20.36 -33.08 0.99
CA ASN A 19 20.75 -32.74 2.35
C ASN A 19 20.44 -31.28 2.74
N PHE A 20 19.24 -30.81 2.40
CA PHE A 20 18.71 -29.56 2.93
C PHE A 20 17.61 -29.86 3.94
N SER A 21 17.35 -28.93 4.87
CA SER A 21 16.34 -29.14 5.90
C SER A 21 14.97 -28.58 5.50
N ILE A 22 13.92 -29.31 5.90
CA ILE A 22 12.52 -28.89 5.73
C ILE A 22 11.93 -28.52 7.08
N ILE A 23 11.19 -27.41 7.10
CA ILE A 23 10.41 -26.98 8.26
C ILE A 23 8.95 -27.34 8.02
N GLY A 24 8.43 -28.28 8.81
CA GLY A 24 7.01 -28.62 8.81
C GLY A 24 6.19 -27.56 9.53
N LEU A 25 5.45 -26.73 8.78
CA LEU A 25 4.56 -25.74 9.37
C LEU A 25 3.35 -26.43 9.99
N ARG A 26 3.08 -26.19 11.28
CA ARG A 26 1.96 -26.77 12.04
C ARG A 26 0.61 -26.10 11.70
N ILE A 27 0.29 -26.01 10.40
CA ILE A 27 -0.91 -25.36 9.88
C ILE A 27 -1.95 -26.44 9.56
N THR A 28 -3.14 -26.32 10.14
CA THR A 28 -4.27 -27.21 9.89
C THR A 28 -5.34 -26.49 9.06
N GLY A 29 -6.34 -27.22 8.57
CA GLY A 29 -7.44 -26.64 7.79
C GLY A 29 -8.18 -25.50 8.51
N ASN A 30 -8.27 -25.57 9.84
CA ASN A 30 -8.90 -24.53 10.67
C ASN A 30 -8.16 -23.18 10.65
N HIS A 31 -6.92 -23.16 10.16
CA HIS A 31 -6.12 -21.96 10.07
C HIS A 31 -6.24 -21.27 8.70
N ILE A 32 -7.02 -21.81 7.75
CA ILE A 32 -7.09 -21.36 6.36
C ILE A 32 -8.38 -20.55 6.11
N ALA A 33 -8.27 -19.35 5.54
CA ALA A 33 -9.36 -18.39 5.38
C ALA A 33 -10.19 -18.57 4.11
N ASP A 34 -9.54 -18.81 2.98
CA ASP A 34 -10.14 -18.84 1.63
C ASP A 34 -9.75 -20.10 0.85
N GLY A 35 -9.41 -21.16 1.59
CA GLY A 35 -8.91 -22.42 1.04
C GLY A 35 -7.44 -22.39 0.60
N ILE A 36 -6.77 -21.23 0.62
CA ILE A 36 -5.38 -21.08 0.15
C ILE A 36 -4.51 -20.33 1.16
N HIS A 37 -5.02 -19.26 1.79
CA HIS A 37 -4.25 -18.40 2.68
C HIS A 37 -4.52 -18.71 4.15
N VAL A 38 -3.46 -18.62 4.97
CA VAL A 38 -3.58 -18.68 6.44
C VAL A 38 -4.25 -17.39 6.94
N HIS A 39 -5.20 -17.53 7.89
CA HIS A 39 -5.79 -16.36 8.53
C HIS A 39 -4.70 -15.52 9.20
N ARG A 40 -4.79 -14.19 9.03
CA ARG A 40 -3.79 -13.24 9.56
C ARG A 40 -3.54 -13.40 11.06
N HIS A 41 -4.56 -13.76 11.84
CA HIS A 41 -4.42 -13.95 13.28
C HIS A 41 -3.64 -15.21 13.67
N PHE A 42 -3.43 -16.17 12.75
CA PHE A 42 -2.61 -17.37 12.96
C PHE A 42 -1.17 -17.24 12.42
N ASN A 43 -0.78 -16.08 11.88
CA ASN A 43 0.59 -15.87 11.39
C ASN A 43 1.67 -16.06 12.48
N TYR A 44 1.30 -15.91 13.75
CA TYR A 44 2.23 -16.18 14.86
C TYR A 44 2.65 -17.66 14.88
N ILE A 45 1.79 -18.61 14.50
CA ILE A 45 2.09 -20.05 14.48
C ILE A 45 3.25 -20.33 13.52
N ILE A 46 3.21 -19.74 12.32
CA ILE A 46 4.29 -19.84 11.34
C ILE A 46 5.59 -19.28 11.93
N ARG A 47 5.52 -18.09 12.53
CA ARG A 47 6.67 -17.42 13.13
C ARG A 47 7.30 -18.27 14.25
N HIS A 48 6.50 -18.80 15.17
CA HIS A 48 6.99 -19.64 16.26
C HIS A 48 7.60 -20.94 15.73
N THR A 49 6.95 -21.61 14.79
CA THR A 49 7.48 -22.85 14.20
C THR A 49 8.86 -22.66 13.59
N ILE A 50 9.09 -21.52 12.92
CA ILE A 50 10.40 -21.19 12.34
C ILE A 50 11.43 -20.90 13.45
N ILE A 51 11.05 -20.11 14.46
CA ILE A 51 11.95 -19.76 15.58
C ILE A 51 12.35 -21.02 16.34
N ASP A 52 11.40 -21.89 16.67
CA ASP A 52 11.65 -23.13 17.41
C ASP A 52 12.59 -24.04 16.64
N TYR A 53 12.38 -24.19 15.33
CA TYR A 53 13.26 -24.96 14.46
C TYR A 53 14.72 -24.45 14.49
N PHE A 54 14.92 -23.13 14.38
CA PHE A 54 16.26 -22.55 14.42
C PHE A 54 16.90 -22.62 15.81
N ASN A 55 16.13 -22.43 16.87
CA ASN A 55 16.63 -22.58 18.24
C ASN A 55 17.11 -24.01 18.49
N GLU A 56 16.32 -25.01 18.10
CA GLU A 56 16.71 -26.42 18.23
C GLU A 56 17.94 -26.75 17.38
N PHE A 57 18.03 -26.21 16.16
CA PHE A 57 19.23 -26.36 15.32
C PHE A 57 20.47 -25.76 15.99
N ILE A 58 20.35 -24.55 16.56
CA ILE A 58 21.44 -23.87 17.26
C ILE A 58 21.84 -24.67 18.51
N GLU A 59 20.89 -25.13 19.33
CA GLU A 59 21.16 -25.92 20.53
C GLU A 59 21.86 -27.23 20.21
N ARG A 60 21.38 -27.98 19.20
CA ARG A 60 22.03 -29.22 18.74
C ARG A 60 23.44 -28.97 18.19
N SER A 61 23.65 -27.86 17.49
CA SER A 61 24.99 -27.48 17.00
C SER A 61 25.93 -27.03 18.12
N SER A 62 25.39 -26.45 19.19
CA SER A 62 26.14 -25.98 20.37
C SER A 62 26.56 -27.12 21.28
N ILE A 63 25.80 -28.23 21.35
CA ILE A 63 26.16 -29.42 22.14
C ILE A 63 27.44 -30.10 21.60
N ASN A 64 27.77 -29.95 20.32
CA ASN A 64 29.02 -30.46 19.73
C ASN A 64 30.22 -29.52 19.92
N SER A 65 30.02 -28.35 20.52
CA SER A 65 31.08 -27.38 20.80
C SER A 65 31.03 -27.03 22.29
N THR A 66 31.75 -27.78 23.11
CA THR A 66 32.08 -27.40 24.49
C THR A 66 32.92 -26.13 24.50
N VAL A 67 32.26 -24.98 24.40
CA VAL A 67 32.79 -23.70 24.85
C VAL A 67 31.64 -22.97 25.52
N SER A 68 31.76 -22.85 26.83
CA SER A 68 30.89 -22.10 27.72
C SER A 68 30.83 -20.64 27.25
N ILE A 69 29.76 -20.25 26.57
CA ILE A 69 29.48 -18.85 26.27
C ILE A 69 28.26 -18.44 27.09
N SER A 70 28.56 -17.54 28.03
CA SER A 70 27.66 -16.88 28.95
C SER A 70 26.35 -16.44 28.29
N THR A 71 25.26 -16.80 28.96
CA THR A 71 23.88 -16.37 28.68
C THR A 71 23.75 -14.85 28.73
N SER A 72 24.00 -14.19 27.60
CA SER A 72 23.44 -12.87 27.34
C SER A 72 22.11 -13.06 26.61
N LYS A 73 21.01 -12.66 27.25
CA LYS A 73 19.67 -12.62 26.65
C LYS A 73 19.78 -11.95 25.27
N PRO A 74 19.30 -12.57 24.17
CA PRO A 74 19.28 -11.90 22.88
C PRO A 74 18.30 -10.74 23.00
N SER A 75 18.84 -9.52 23.00
CA SER A 75 18.09 -8.30 22.85
C SER A 75 17.31 -8.41 21.54
N GLN A 76 15.98 -8.47 21.64
CA GLN A 76 15.10 -8.44 20.50
C GLN A 76 15.28 -7.12 19.75
N SER A 77 16.17 -7.09 18.76
CA SER A 77 16.26 -6.00 17.78
C SER A 77 16.01 -6.57 16.39
N SER A 78 14.81 -7.11 16.18
CA SER A 78 14.19 -7.20 14.86
C SER A 78 13.80 -5.80 14.36
N PHE A 79 14.67 -4.81 14.51
CA PHE A 79 14.53 -3.51 13.90
C PHE A 79 15.37 -3.54 12.63
N ARG A 80 14.68 -3.51 11.48
CA ARG A 80 15.33 -3.09 10.24
C ARG A 80 16.10 -1.81 10.52
N SER A 81 17.31 -1.70 9.96
CA SER A 81 18.10 -0.49 10.12
C SER A 81 17.24 0.74 9.79
N GLN A 82 17.44 1.82 10.54
CA GLN A 82 16.71 3.07 10.34
C GLN A 82 16.79 3.52 8.87
N GLU A 83 17.94 3.28 8.24
CA GLU A 83 18.18 3.50 6.82
C GLU A 83 17.25 2.67 5.91
N SER A 84 17.10 1.37 6.15
CA SER A 84 16.20 0.50 5.39
C SER A 84 14.72 0.92 5.49
N ASN A 85 14.30 1.37 6.68
CA ASN A 85 12.95 1.91 6.87
C ASN A 85 12.77 3.24 6.13
N THR A 86 13.77 4.12 6.20
CA THR A 86 13.76 5.42 5.51
C THR A 86 13.66 5.25 4.00
N LEU A 87 14.47 4.35 3.42
CA LEU A 87 14.45 4.03 1.98
C LEU A 87 13.09 3.49 1.52
N ARG A 88 12.48 2.59 2.30
CA ARG A 88 11.16 2.04 2.00
C ARG A 88 10.07 3.12 2.04
N ILE A 89 10.08 3.98 3.07
CA ILE A 89 9.14 5.10 3.20
C ILE A 89 9.31 6.05 2.02
N LYS A 90 10.56 6.39 1.66
CA LYS A 90 10.87 7.25 0.52
C LYS A 90 10.33 6.68 -0.79
N LYS A 91 10.64 5.42 -1.10
CA LYS A 91 10.15 4.73 -2.32
C LYS A 91 8.61 4.68 -2.38
N HIS A 92 7.98 4.43 -1.25
CA HIS A 92 6.52 4.40 -1.16
C HIS A 92 5.89 5.80 -1.34
N ASN A 93 6.49 6.83 -0.75
CA ASN A 93 6.05 8.22 -0.91
C ASN A 93 6.25 8.71 -2.35
N GLU A 94 7.36 8.36 -3.00
CA GLU A 94 7.60 8.66 -4.42
C GLU A 94 6.55 7.99 -5.31
N LYS A 95 6.26 6.70 -5.09
CA LYS A 95 5.20 6.00 -5.83
C LYS A 95 3.83 6.66 -5.64
N ARG A 96 3.49 7.08 -4.40
CA ARG A 96 2.26 7.82 -4.13
C ARG A 96 2.24 9.20 -4.79
N LYS A 97 3.38 9.90 -4.80
CA LYS A 97 3.53 11.22 -5.45
C LYS A 97 3.29 11.12 -6.96
N LEU A 98 3.90 10.14 -7.62
CA LEU A 98 3.71 9.88 -9.05
C LEU A 98 2.25 9.58 -9.38
N LYS A 99 1.60 8.68 -8.61
CA LYS A 99 0.18 8.37 -8.80
C LYS A 99 -0.73 9.60 -8.62
N ARG A 100 -0.44 10.46 -7.63
CA ARG A 100 -1.22 11.68 -7.39
C ARG A 100 -1.05 12.70 -8.52
N GLN A 101 0.12 12.75 -9.15
CA GLN A 101 0.40 13.70 -10.23
C GLN A 101 -0.24 13.29 -11.56
N GLN A 102 -0.45 11.99 -11.79
CA GLN A 102 -0.97 11.49 -13.07
C GLN A 102 -2.39 11.96 -13.36
N TYR A 103 -3.25 12.09 -12.35
CA TYR A 103 -4.66 12.46 -12.54
C TYR A 103 -4.96 13.80 -11.85
N THR A 104 -4.21 14.85 -12.18
CA THR A 104 -4.44 16.20 -11.63
C THR A 104 -4.54 17.25 -12.72
N ILE A 105 -5.66 17.97 -12.75
CA ILE A 105 -5.85 19.15 -13.58
C ILE A 105 -5.48 20.40 -12.78
N LYS A 106 -4.80 21.34 -13.43
CA LYS A 106 -4.49 22.66 -12.88
C LYS A 106 -5.10 23.76 -13.74
N ARG A 107 -5.76 24.73 -13.11
CA ARG A 107 -6.37 25.89 -13.78
C ARG A 107 -6.13 27.17 -13.00
N LYS A 108 -6.01 28.29 -13.71
CA LYS A 108 -6.00 29.62 -13.08
C LYS A 108 -7.41 29.95 -12.64
N LEU A 109 -7.53 30.51 -11.45
CA LEU A 109 -8.77 30.81 -10.77
C LEU A 109 -8.91 32.32 -10.63
N TYR A 110 -10.03 32.90 -11.04
CA TYR A 110 -10.35 34.27 -10.67
C TYR A 110 -10.66 34.38 -9.17
N ASN A 111 -10.33 35.53 -8.58
CA ASN A 111 -10.18 35.71 -7.14
C ASN A 111 -11.48 35.49 -6.34
N GLU A 112 -12.63 35.71 -6.97
CA GLU A 112 -13.95 35.60 -6.32
C GLU A 112 -14.49 34.17 -6.27
N TRP A 113 -13.88 33.23 -7.00
CA TRP A 113 -14.24 31.82 -6.85
C TRP A 113 -13.86 31.32 -5.46
N ASN A 114 -14.83 30.74 -4.77
CA ASN A 114 -14.62 30.07 -3.50
C ASN A 114 -14.76 28.56 -3.70
N LEU A 115 -14.32 27.77 -2.72
CA LEU A 115 -14.33 26.31 -2.86
C LEU A 115 -15.75 25.75 -3.08
N GLU A 116 -16.77 26.34 -2.45
CA GLU A 116 -18.16 25.88 -2.56
C GLU A 116 -18.74 26.14 -3.95
N THR A 117 -18.52 27.32 -4.52
CA THR A 117 -18.97 27.67 -5.86
C THR A 117 -18.27 26.83 -6.92
N ILE A 118 -16.96 26.55 -6.73
CA ILE A 118 -16.23 25.62 -7.59
C ILE A 118 -16.87 24.23 -7.56
N LYS A 119 -17.19 23.71 -6.37
CA LYS A 119 -17.80 22.37 -6.24
C LYS A 119 -19.15 22.32 -6.95
N LYS A 120 -20.04 23.28 -6.68
CA LYS A 120 -21.34 23.38 -7.37
C LYS A 120 -21.19 23.44 -8.88
N TYR A 121 -20.22 24.21 -9.37
CA TYR A 121 -19.95 24.33 -10.80
C TYR A 121 -19.49 23.01 -11.41
N LEU A 122 -18.60 22.28 -10.73
CA LEU A 122 -18.14 20.95 -11.16
C LEU A 122 -19.28 19.93 -11.14
N ASP A 123 -20.15 19.98 -10.13
CA ASP A 123 -21.31 19.10 -10.01
C ASP A 123 -22.30 19.34 -11.16
N LYS A 124 -22.54 20.62 -11.54
CA LYS A 124 -23.35 20.99 -12.71
C LYS A 124 -22.79 20.45 -14.03
N LEU A 125 -21.47 20.30 -14.12
CA LEU A 125 -20.79 19.72 -15.29
C LEU A 125 -20.68 18.19 -15.21
N GLU A 126 -21.24 17.57 -14.16
CA GLU A 126 -21.15 16.13 -13.87
C GLU A 126 -19.70 15.64 -13.79
N ILE A 127 -18.81 16.46 -13.24
CA ILE A 127 -17.40 16.13 -13.09
C ILE A 127 -17.15 15.49 -11.74
N ARG A 128 -16.85 14.19 -11.74
CA ARG A 128 -16.45 13.46 -10.54
C ARG A 128 -14.99 13.71 -10.24
N TYR A 129 -14.68 14.16 -9.03
CA TYR A 129 -13.31 14.37 -8.57
C TYR A 129 -13.07 13.63 -7.26
N ALA A 130 -11.82 13.25 -7.02
CA ALA A 130 -11.39 12.60 -5.79
C ALA A 130 -11.20 13.62 -4.67
N HIS A 131 -10.50 14.72 -4.98
CA HIS A 131 -10.14 15.72 -4.00
C HIS A 131 -9.77 17.04 -4.67
N ILE A 132 -10.15 18.15 -4.03
CA ILE A 132 -9.72 19.50 -4.40
C ILE A 132 -8.95 20.07 -3.19
N PRO A 133 -7.60 20.10 -3.25
CA PRO A 133 -6.80 20.75 -2.23
C PRO A 133 -7.13 22.24 -2.13
N ARG A 134 -6.80 22.85 -0.99
CA ARG A 134 -6.84 24.31 -0.86
C ARG A 134 -5.95 24.94 -1.93
N TYR A 135 -6.51 25.89 -2.68
CA TYR A 135 -5.79 26.57 -3.75
C TYR A 135 -4.86 27.65 -3.18
N TYR A 136 -3.71 27.81 -3.82
CA TYR A 136 -2.70 28.83 -3.51
C TYR A 136 -2.35 29.56 -4.81
N ASN A 137 -2.02 30.85 -4.71
CA ASN A 137 -1.66 31.69 -5.86
C ASN A 137 -2.67 31.60 -7.00
N TYR A 138 -3.97 31.64 -6.66
CA TYR A 138 -5.06 31.63 -7.64
C TYR A 138 -4.96 30.45 -8.64
N THR A 139 -4.44 29.31 -8.17
CA THR A 139 -4.31 28.10 -8.98
C THR A 139 -5.11 26.97 -8.34
N LEU A 140 -6.20 26.61 -9.01
CA LEU A 140 -7.01 25.46 -8.65
C LEU A 140 -6.32 24.17 -9.08
N ARG A 141 -6.33 23.17 -8.19
CA ARG A 141 -5.88 21.81 -8.49
C ARG A 141 -7.03 20.86 -8.22
N ILE A 142 -7.38 20.03 -9.21
CA ILE A 142 -8.46 19.04 -9.09
C ILE A 142 -7.82 17.68 -9.29
N GLN A 143 -7.96 16.78 -8.31
CA GLN A 143 -7.43 15.43 -8.35
C GLN A 143 -8.54 14.44 -8.70
N PHE A 144 -8.23 13.45 -9.52
CA PHE A 144 -9.15 12.42 -9.99
C PHE A 144 -8.69 11.03 -9.55
N ASN A 145 -9.63 10.08 -9.48
CA ASN A 145 -9.35 8.70 -9.06
C ASN A 145 -8.79 7.84 -10.20
N ASN A 146 -9.20 8.13 -11.43
CA ASN A 146 -8.89 7.36 -12.63
C ASN A 146 -8.64 8.32 -13.81
N GLN A 147 -8.16 7.74 -14.92
CA GLN A 147 -7.85 8.48 -16.15
C GLN A 147 -9.13 8.94 -16.89
N ASP A 148 -10.20 8.14 -16.87
CA ASP A 148 -11.43 8.46 -17.62
C ASP A 148 -12.12 9.73 -17.08
N ASP A 149 -12.25 9.86 -15.76
CA ASP A 149 -12.79 11.06 -15.11
C ASP A 149 -11.87 12.26 -15.34
N HIS A 150 -10.54 12.04 -15.39
CA HIS A 150 -9.57 13.07 -15.72
C HIS A 150 -9.77 13.59 -17.15
N ASP A 151 -9.87 12.70 -18.14
CA ASP A 151 -9.97 13.09 -19.55
C ASP A 151 -11.32 13.73 -19.86
N LEU A 152 -12.39 13.24 -19.25
CA LEU A 152 -13.70 13.89 -19.30
C LEU A 152 -13.63 15.31 -18.74
N ALA A 153 -12.98 15.48 -17.58
CA ALA A 153 -12.84 16.78 -16.96
C ALA A 153 -11.93 17.72 -17.78
N ASP A 154 -10.86 17.22 -18.38
CA ASP A 154 -9.93 18.04 -19.19
C ASP A 154 -10.63 18.58 -20.44
N ASN A 155 -11.49 17.75 -21.07
CA ASN A 155 -12.34 18.16 -22.18
C ASN A 155 -13.40 19.20 -21.79
N LYS A 156 -14.05 19.04 -20.62
CA LYS A 156 -15.10 19.94 -20.14
C LYS A 156 -14.57 21.24 -19.51
N LEU A 157 -13.32 21.24 -19.01
CA LEU A 157 -12.72 22.37 -18.30
C LEU A 157 -11.56 22.98 -19.10
N PRO A 158 -11.84 23.83 -20.10
CA PRO A 158 -10.79 24.53 -20.84
C PRO A 158 -9.95 25.43 -19.91
N ILE A 159 -8.75 25.79 -20.37
CA ILE A 159 -7.71 26.46 -19.56
C ILE A 159 -8.22 27.71 -18.82
N ASN A 160 -9.12 28.47 -19.45
CA ASN A 160 -9.64 29.75 -18.96
C ASN A 160 -11.06 29.68 -18.40
N ILE A 161 -11.56 28.49 -18.04
CA ILE A 161 -12.95 28.32 -17.62
C ILE A 161 -13.30 29.07 -16.33
N PHE A 162 -12.36 29.20 -15.38
CA PHE A 162 -12.58 29.89 -14.10
C PHE A 162 -12.22 31.39 -14.15
N ASN A 163 -12.52 32.06 -15.26
CA ASN A 163 -12.32 33.52 -15.41
C ASN A 163 -13.48 34.33 -14.80
N GLU A 164 -13.30 35.66 -14.74
CA GLU A 164 -14.30 36.60 -14.20
C GLU A 164 -15.63 36.56 -14.96
N LYS A 165 -15.59 36.47 -16.30
CA LYS A 165 -16.79 36.44 -17.14
C LYS A 165 -17.67 35.24 -16.80
N ASN A 166 -17.09 34.06 -16.75
CA ASN A 166 -17.79 32.81 -16.45
C ASN A 166 -18.29 32.77 -15.00
N TYR A 167 -17.55 33.35 -14.06
CA TYR A 167 -18.01 33.50 -12.68
C TYR A 167 -19.31 34.31 -12.61
N LYS A 168 -19.33 35.51 -13.21
CA LYS A 168 -20.51 36.37 -13.24
C LYS A 168 -21.70 35.69 -13.92
N THR A 169 -21.47 35.00 -15.04
CA THR A 169 -22.52 34.23 -15.72
C THR A 169 -23.06 33.11 -14.84
N PHE A 170 -22.21 32.40 -14.10
CA PHE A 170 -22.64 31.30 -13.23
C PHE A 170 -23.48 31.79 -12.05
N ILE A 171 -23.01 32.81 -11.33
CA ILE A 171 -23.72 33.35 -10.16
C ILE A 171 -25.07 34.00 -10.54
N ASN A 172 -25.13 34.71 -11.66
CA ASN A 172 -26.38 35.30 -12.14
C ASN A 172 -27.44 34.23 -12.47
N ASN A 173 -26.98 33.06 -12.98
CA ASN A 173 -27.86 31.93 -13.28
C ASN A 173 -28.26 31.09 -12.06
N GLU A 174 -27.56 31.19 -10.92
CA GLU A 174 -28.03 30.60 -9.64
C GLU A 174 -28.99 31.53 -8.89
N SER A 175 -28.98 32.83 -9.21
CA SER A 175 -29.85 33.83 -8.57
C SER A 175 -31.20 34.04 -9.28
N SER A 176 -31.42 33.32 -10.39
CA SER A 176 -32.65 33.35 -11.20
C SER A 176 -33.40 32.03 -11.06
#